data_AF-A0A938JFV9-F1
#
_entry.id   AF-A0A938JFV9-F1
#
_cell.length_a   1.000
_cell.length_b   1.000
_cell.length_c   1.000
_cell.angle_alpha   90.00
_cell.angle_beta   90.00
_cell.angle_gamma   90.00
#
_symmetry.space_group_name_H-M   'P 1'
#
loop_
_entity.id
_entity.type
_entity.pdbx_description
1 polymer ?
#
loop_
_entity_poly.entity_id
_entity_poly.type
_entity_poly.pdbx_seq_one_letter_code
_entity_poly.pdbx_strand_id
1 'polypeptide(L)' 'MTEAYIYEAIRTPRGRGKANGSLHSVKPVSLVTGLIDEMQA' A
#
# COMPACT_ATOMS: atom_id res chain seq x y z
N MET A 1 -22.15 8.89 22.05
CA MET A 1 -21.01 9.51 21.36
C MET A 1 -20.37 8.40 20.54
N THR A 2 -20.30 8.55 19.22
CA THR A 2 -19.71 7.52 18.35
C THR A 2 -18.32 8.02 17.96
N GLU A 3 -17.32 7.50 18.66
CA GLU A 3 -15.93 7.85 18.40
C GLU A 3 -15.38 7.01 17.25
N ALA A 4 -14.58 7.65 16.39
CA ALA A 4 -13.90 6.98 15.28
C ALA A 4 -12.48 6.61 15.69
N TYR A 5 -12.09 5.36 15.43
CA TYR A 5 -10.77 4.84 15.74
C TYR A 5 -10.08 4.32 14.48
N ILE A 6 -8.74 4.46 14.44
CA ILE A 6 -7.88 3.82 13.45
C ILE A 6 -7.31 2.58 14.11
N TYR A 7 -7.68 1.40 13.60
CA TYR A 7 -7.20 0.12 14.14
C TYR A 7 -5.85 -0.29 13.54
N GLU A 8 -5.59 0.06 12.28
CA GLU A 8 -4.35 -0.27 11.58
C GLU A 8 -4.03 0.81 10.51
N ALA A 9 -2.75 1.05 10.24
CA ALA A 9 -2.25 2.03 9.29
C ALA A 9 -0.92 1.57 8.65
N ILE A 10 -1.00 0.67 7.68
CA ILE A 10 0.13 0.20 6.88
C ILE A 10 0.26 0.92 5.53
N ARG A 11 1.42 0.77 4.87
CA ARG A 11 1.68 1.37 3.55
C ARG A 11 2.71 0.57 2.77
N THR A 12 2.70 0.72 1.45
CA THR A 12 3.82 0.26 0.62
C THR A 12 5.06 1.16 0.81
N PRO A 13 6.28 0.66 0.60
CA PRO A 13 7.45 1.50 0.41
C PRO A 13 7.29 2.46 -0.78
N ARG A 14 8.11 3.52 -0.81
CA ARG A 14 8.11 4.49 -1.92
C ARG A 14 9.15 4.08 -2.96
N GLY A 15 8.69 3.76 -4.16
CA GLY A 15 9.55 3.57 -5.32
C GLY A 15 9.95 4.90 -5.96
N ARG A 16 11.12 4.94 -6.59
CA ARG A 16 11.57 6.09 -7.40
C ARG A 16 10.71 6.19 -8.66
N GLY A 17 10.18 7.38 -8.98
CA GLY A 17 9.33 7.62 -10.17
C GLY A 17 10.09 7.71 -11.50
N LYS A 18 11.18 6.97 -11.66
CA LYS A 18 12.01 6.92 -12.89
C LYS A 18 11.99 5.50 -13.44
N ALA A 19 12.38 5.33 -14.70
CA ALA A 19 12.44 4.02 -15.37
C ALA A 19 13.23 2.95 -14.58
N ASN A 20 14.25 3.36 -13.83
CA ASN A 20 15.07 2.49 -12.98
C ASN A 20 14.59 2.39 -11.53
N GLY A 21 13.35 2.78 -11.23
CA GLY A 21 12.77 2.72 -9.90
C GLY A 21 12.26 1.32 -9.55
N SER A 22 12.45 0.92 -8.29
CA SER A 22 12.07 -0.41 -7.79
C SER A 22 10.59 -0.77 -7.97
N LEU A 23 9.69 0.22 -7.92
CA LEU A 23 8.25 0.02 -8.12
C LEU A 23 7.75 0.56 -9.48
N HIS A 24 8.64 0.97 -10.39
CA HIS A 24 8.24 1.63 -11.63
C HIS A 24 7.44 0.72 -12.56
N SER A 25 7.78 -0.57 -12.60
CA SER A 25 7.10 -1.58 -13.41
C SER A 25 5.88 -2.20 -12.73
N VAL A 26 5.66 -1.90 -11.44
CA VAL A 26 4.56 -2.48 -10.67
C VAL A 26 3.27 -1.73 -10.98
N LYS A 27 2.22 -2.48 -11.35
CA LYS A 27 0.91 -1.89 -11.60
C LYS A 27 0.34 -1.31 -10.30
N PRO A 28 -0.25 -0.10 -10.31
CA PRO A 28 -0.81 0.51 -9.10
C PRO A 28 -1.82 -0.37 -8.36
N VAL A 29 -2.65 -1.13 -9.09
CA VAL A 29 -3.61 -2.06 -8.49
C VAL A 29 -2.92 -3.11 -7.61
N SER A 30 -1.76 -3.61 -8.01
CA SER A 30 -1.01 -4.62 -7.25
C SER A 30 -0.45 -4.08 -5.94
N LEU A 31 -0.13 -2.78 -5.88
CA LEU A 31 0.31 -2.12 -4.64
C LEU A 31 -0.82 -2.03 -3.62
N VAL A 32 -2.06 -1.85 -4.08
CA VAL A 32 -3.24 -1.77 -3.21
C VAL A 32 -3.69 -3.16 -2.79
N THR A 33 -3.77 -4.12 -3.70
CA THR A 33 -4.19 -5.49 -3.37
C THR A 33 -3.26 -6.12 -2.35
N GLY A 34 -1.94 -5.92 -2.47
CA GLY A 34 -0.98 -6.43 -1.48
C GLY A 34 -1.21 -5.87 -0.06
N LEU A 35 -1.70 -4.64 0.08
CA LEU A 35 -2.07 -4.10 1.40
C LEU A 35 -3.36 -4.73 1.94
N ILE A 36 -4.32 -5.03 1.06
CA ILE A 36 -5.57 -5.70 1.45
C ILE A 36 -5.27 -7.13 1.89
N ASP A 37 -4.45 -7.86 1.13
CA ASP A 37 -4.05 -9.22 1.45
C ASP A 37 -3.31 -9.27 2.81
N GLU A 38 -2.43 -8.31 3.10
CA GLU A 38 -1.76 -8.18 4.40
C GLU A 38 -2.73 -7.93 5.56
N MET A 39 -3.80 -7.17 5.33
CA MET A 39 -4.83 -6.92 6.36
C MET A 39 -5.76 -8.12 6.59
N GLN A 40 -5.77 -9.09 5.67
CA GLN A 40 -6.60 -10.29 5.74
C GLN A 40 -5.87 -11.51 6.31
N ALA A 41 -4.54 -11.49 6.31
CA ALA A 41 -3.67 -12.55 6.85
C ALA A 41 -3.66 -12.55 8.39
#